data_AF-A0A525C1I3-F1
#
_entry.id   AF-A0A525C1I3-F1
#
_cell.length_a   1.000
_cell.length_b   1.000
_cell.length_c   1.000
_cell.angle_alpha   90.00
_cell.angle_beta   90.00
_cell.angle_gamma   90.00
#
_symmetry.space_group_name_H-M   'P 1'
#
loop_
_entity.id
_entity.type
_entity.pdbx_description
1 polymer ?
#
loop_
_entity_poly.entity_id
_entity_poly.type
_entity_poly.pdbx_seq_one_letter_code
_entity_poly.pdbx_strand_id
1 'polypeptide(L)'
;MDKRVLRNRILKASGVLLSAVLATWAMFLIAPVPVESPAFGWDATYPVLVQRSALPEQVEQMLLLDEESYVVSRLTSQQEFSVFSGQQKVSVAALAYRLQKEDPRFDPYLANIGNFFRSPSHPDWEVVYLRSNAGSSAVQRHLSHLQQQYPKGILFSSDRTLPVWVKPVIIVLGLLLVGWGISRTRKQRFWVLLAGIPLIITGNAGNPVVFCALAAAFLLWQKVFLQLVASFRHSLHHPEEHMWDAANLRLLIYGLCLLGLNPLGVWLFGGQIVPALVSLLGVLVLLGVSFLAWTWVHMMEERRDHPLFVPVAMQSHKHIRIAIPEVAPFAIVVITGLLFSLFLGGTLGGLPGLQPLQLPQPIDDAPRMSLHELNVSTGELLANSGRLPHLADYVSHRAYQAGLDYGRSYGFPAEGEVIALMGARRQGKAVVADYRQVFAYDEQWNASLFANLDRASIEFIMLEHGEYARYAVGTVETVFFDRGTIIWLMLLVVMAFLTGFSLHKSIFFPGISRYAVAKSRVAA
;
A
#
# COMPACT_ATOMS: atom_id res chain seq x y z
N MET A 1 32.21 -30.46 31.87
CA MET A 1 32.17 -29.74 30.59
C MET A 1 33.01 -28.47 30.70
N ASP A 2 34.02 -28.31 29.85
CA ASP A 2 34.97 -27.20 29.92
C ASP A 2 34.26 -25.84 29.73
N LYS A 3 34.45 -24.92 30.69
CA LYS A 3 33.81 -23.59 30.70
C LYS A 3 34.11 -22.81 29.42
N ARG A 4 35.26 -23.08 28.77
CA ARG A 4 35.63 -22.48 27.48
C ARG A 4 34.72 -22.93 26.32
N VAL A 5 34.34 -24.20 26.29
CA VAL A 5 33.44 -24.78 25.27
C VAL A 5 32.00 -24.28 25.46
N LEU A 6 31.55 -24.14 26.71
CA LEU A 6 30.24 -23.56 27.01
C LEU A 6 30.19 -22.07 26.62
N ARG A 7 31.23 -21.29 26.96
CA ARG A 7 31.32 -19.87 26.60
C ARG A 7 31.32 -19.65 25.10
N ASN A 8 32.09 -20.44 24.34
CA ASN A 8 32.10 -20.35 22.87
C ASN A 8 30.76 -20.75 22.23
N ARG A 9 29.97 -21.63 22.87
CA ARG A 9 28.63 -21.99 22.38
C ARG A 9 27.58 -20.94 22.68
N ILE A 10 27.64 -20.33 23.87
CA ILE A 10 26.78 -19.19 24.21
C ILE A 10 27.08 -18.03 23.26
N LEU A 11 28.36 -17.71 23.03
CA LEU A 11 28.77 -16.65 22.10
C LEU A 11 28.33 -16.89 20.65
N LYS A 12 28.40 -18.15 20.17
CA LYS A 12 27.92 -18.50 18.82
C LYS A 12 26.39 -18.42 18.72
N ALA A 13 25.66 -18.91 19.72
CA ALA A 13 24.20 -18.86 19.74
C ALA A 13 23.69 -17.41 19.89
N SER A 14 24.31 -16.61 20.76
CA SER A 14 23.98 -15.19 20.90
C SER A 14 24.39 -14.39 19.66
N GLY A 15 25.47 -14.76 18.97
CA GLY A 15 25.86 -14.17 17.70
C GLY A 15 24.85 -14.43 16.58
N VAL A 16 24.33 -15.65 16.46
CA VAL A 16 23.29 -16.01 15.49
C VAL A 16 21.95 -15.35 15.83
N LEU A 17 21.60 -15.25 17.12
CA LEU A 17 20.37 -14.60 17.55
C LEU A 17 20.45 -13.09 17.36
N LEU A 18 21.61 -12.49 17.64
CA LEU A 18 21.88 -11.08 17.38
C LEU A 18 21.88 -10.79 15.88
N SER A 19 22.45 -11.65 15.04
CA SER A 19 22.44 -11.44 13.59
C SER A 19 21.03 -11.63 12.99
N ALA A 20 20.21 -12.55 13.51
CA ALA A 20 18.82 -12.68 13.12
C ALA A 20 17.98 -11.47 13.57
N VAL A 21 18.17 -10.99 14.80
CA VAL A 21 17.49 -9.78 15.30
C VAL A 21 17.96 -8.54 14.52
N LEU A 22 19.26 -8.40 14.23
CA LEU A 22 19.81 -7.31 13.43
C LEU A 22 19.37 -7.39 11.96
N ALA A 23 19.25 -8.58 11.37
CA ALA A 23 18.72 -8.76 10.02
C ALA A 23 17.22 -8.41 9.97
N THR A 24 16.48 -8.75 11.03
CA THR A 24 15.07 -8.39 11.21
C THR A 24 14.87 -6.88 11.41
N TRP A 25 15.75 -6.25 12.19
CA TRP A 25 15.79 -4.79 12.39
C TRP A 25 16.26 -4.06 11.13
N ALA A 26 17.27 -4.56 10.43
CA ALA A 26 17.72 -4.03 9.15
C ALA A 26 16.59 -4.15 8.13
N MET A 27 15.87 -5.27 8.09
CA MET A 27 14.66 -5.40 7.29
C MET A 27 13.56 -4.40 7.68
N PHE A 28 13.40 -4.07 8.95
CA PHE A 28 12.45 -3.07 9.41
C PHE A 28 12.89 -1.63 9.05
N LEU A 29 14.20 -1.37 9.04
CA LEU A 29 14.79 -0.08 8.66
C LEU A 29 14.93 0.10 7.14
N ILE A 30 15.03 -1.00 6.39
CA ILE A 30 15.17 -1.02 4.91
C ILE A 30 13.82 -1.21 4.23
N ALA A 31 12.85 -1.88 4.89
CA ALA A 31 11.48 -1.87 4.40
C ALA A 31 11.04 -0.41 4.34
N PRO A 32 10.70 0.11 3.15
CA PRO A 32 10.18 1.45 3.07
C PRO A 32 8.98 1.47 4.01
N VAL A 33 9.02 2.31 5.04
CA VAL A 33 7.79 2.74 5.71
C VAL A 33 6.90 3.13 4.53
N PRO A 34 5.77 2.44 4.28
CA PRO A 34 4.90 2.82 3.18
C PRO A 34 4.66 4.29 3.42
N VAL A 35 5.22 5.12 2.52
CA VAL A 35 5.11 6.56 2.66
C VAL A 35 3.62 6.75 2.60
N GLU A 36 3.01 7.05 3.75
CA GLU A 36 1.61 7.39 3.90
C GLU A 36 1.46 8.76 3.25
N SER A 37 1.68 8.81 1.94
CA SER A 37 1.29 9.93 1.12
C SER A 37 0.05 9.49 0.36
N PRO A 38 -1.15 9.61 0.98
CA PRO A 38 -2.41 9.63 0.24
C PRO A 38 -2.48 10.79 -0.77
N ALA A 39 -1.37 11.49 -0.96
CA ALA A 39 -1.20 12.64 -1.77
C ALA A 39 -0.84 12.27 -3.23
N PHE A 40 -0.63 10.98 -3.55
CA PHE A 40 -0.45 10.46 -4.92
C PHE A 40 0.53 11.29 -5.76
N GLY A 41 1.72 11.47 -5.23
CA GLY A 41 2.75 12.34 -5.80
C GLY A 41 2.57 13.81 -5.42
N TRP A 42 1.36 14.33 -5.21
CA TRP A 42 1.15 15.74 -4.83
C TRP A 42 1.39 16.00 -3.34
N ASP A 43 2.49 16.63 -2.94
CA ASP A 43 2.76 16.89 -1.51
C ASP A 43 1.57 17.53 -0.77
N ALA A 44 1.08 16.81 0.25
CA ALA A 44 -0.01 17.20 1.14
C ALA A 44 -1.32 17.66 0.46
N THR A 45 -1.53 17.21 -0.79
CA THR A 45 -2.72 17.51 -1.60
C THR A 45 -3.47 16.22 -1.91
N TYR A 46 -4.77 16.19 -1.62
CA TYR A 46 -5.60 15.00 -1.67
C TYR A 46 -6.66 15.14 -2.77
N PRO A 47 -6.58 14.37 -3.87
CA PRO A 47 -7.62 14.38 -4.89
C PRO A 47 -8.89 13.68 -4.37
N VAL A 48 -10.00 14.38 -4.48
CA VAL A 48 -11.34 13.95 -4.06
C VAL A 48 -12.26 14.03 -5.27
N LEU A 49 -12.95 12.94 -5.58
CA LEU A 49 -14.01 12.92 -6.57
C LEU A 49 -15.32 13.37 -5.95
N VAL A 50 -15.96 14.32 -6.63
CA VAL A 50 -17.14 15.02 -6.16
C VAL A 50 -18.23 14.94 -7.23
N GLN A 51 -19.37 14.34 -6.91
CA GLN A 51 -20.56 14.39 -7.74
C GLN A 51 -21.44 15.56 -7.30
N ARG A 52 -21.30 16.71 -7.96
CA ARG A 52 -21.99 17.96 -7.58
C ARG A 52 -23.51 17.84 -7.50
N SER A 53 -24.13 17.04 -8.37
CA SER A 53 -25.59 16.83 -8.36
C SER A 53 -26.11 16.12 -7.10
N ALA A 54 -25.23 15.45 -6.35
CA ALA A 54 -25.56 14.71 -5.14
C ALA A 54 -25.15 15.44 -3.85
N LEU A 55 -24.63 16.67 -3.96
CA LEU A 55 -24.07 17.44 -2.85
C LEU A 55 -24.68 18.84 -2.74
N PRO A 56 -24.59 19.49 -1.55
CA PRO A 56 -24.99 20.88 -1.37
C PRO A 56 -24.17 21.85 -2.24
N GLU A 57 -24.67 23.06 -2.48
CA GLU A 57 -23.95 24.08 -3.28
C GLU A 57 -22.59 24.50 -2.69
N GLN A 58 -22.37 24.29 -1.39
CA GLN A 58 -21.16 24.70 -0.66
C GLN A 58 -20.20 23.53 -0.39
N VAL A 59 -20.00 22.64 -1.37
CA VAL A 59 -19.13 21.46 -1.21
C VAL A 59 -17.71 21.83 -0.79
N GLU A 60 -17.17 22.88 -1.38
CA GLU A 60 -15.79 23.31 -1.13
C GLU A 60 -15.59 23.69 0.34
N GLN A 61 -16.58 24.32 0.98
CA GLN A 61 -16.51 24.66 2.41
C GLN A 61 -16.58 23.42 3.30
N MET A 62 -17.30 22.37 2.87
CA MET A 62 -17.40 21.12 3.61
C MET A 62 -16.10 20.31 3.58
N LEU A 63 -15.33 20.44 2.50
CA LEU A 63 -14.04 19.74 2.33
C LEU A 63 -12.92 20.35 3.19
N LEU A 64 -13.03 21.61 3.60
CA LEU A 64 -12.05 22.26 4.48
C LEU A 64 -11.98 21.55 5.83
N LEU A 65 -10.76 21.25 6.26
CA LEU A 65 -10.48 20.60 7.54
C LEU A 65 -10.12 21.59 8.65
N ASP A 66 -9.38 22.63 8.28
CA ASP A 66 -8.88 23.70 9.15
C ASP A 66 -8.80 25.02 8.36
N GLU A 67 -8.46 26.13 9.03
CA GLU A 67 -8.35 27.47 8.42
C GLU A 67 -7.19 27.61 7.43
N GLU A 68 -6.18 26.73 7.50
CA GLU A 68 -5.03 26.74 6.59
C GLU A 68 -5.27 25.90 5.33
N SER A 69 -6.24 25.00 5.38
CA SER A 69 -6.64 24.15 4.26
C SER A 69 -7.29 25.00 3.18
N TYR A 70 -7.10 24.60 1.93
CA TYR A 70 -7.76 25.22 0.81
C TYR A 70 -8.15 24.17 -0.23
N VAL A 71 -9.17 24.51 -1.02
CA VAL A 71 -9.76 23.60 -2.01
C VAL A 71 -9.58 24.19 -3.40
N VAL A 72 -8.93 23.43 -4.27
CA VAL A 72 -8.76 23.76 -5.68
C VAL A 72 -9.73 22.90 -6.49
N SER A 73 -10.72 23.57 -7.08
CA SER A 73 -11.79 22.97 -7.87
C SER A 73 -11.97 23.78 -9.15
N ARG A 74 -12.82 23.31 -10.06
CA ARG A 74 -13.16 24.07 -11.26
C ARG A 74 -13.84 25.41 -10.94
N LEU A 75 -14.46 25.54 -9.77
CA LEU A 75 -15.13 26.77 -9.30
C LEU A 75 -14.17 27.74 -8.61
N THR A 76 -13.19 27.23 -7.86
CA THR A 76 -12.27 28.05 -7.06
C THR A 76 -11.00 28.42 -7.82
N SER A 77 -10.55 27.57 -8.76
CA SER A 77 -9.40 27.89 -9.62
C SER A 77 -9.77 29.00 -10.60
N GLN A 78 -9.10 30.14 -10.45
CA GLN A 78 -9.27 31.31 -11.32
C GLN A 78 -8.19 31.37 -12.40
N GLN A 79 -8.62 31.75 -13.60
CA GLN A 79 -7.81 31.92 -14.79
C GLN A 79 -7.89 33.36 -15.26
N GLU A 80 -6.77 33.92 -15.68
CA GLU A 80 -6.65 35.32 -16.04
C GLU A 80 -6.31 35.47 -17.52
N PHE A 81 -7.12 36.23 -18.24
CA PHE A 81 -6.93 36.50 -19.66
C PHE A 81 -7.19 37.97 -19.98
N SER A 82 -6.61 38.43 -21.10
CA SER A 82 -6.68 39.83 -21.52
C SER A 82 -8.05 40.17 -22.11
N VAL A 83 -8.58 41.32 -21.74
CA VAL A 83 -9.76 41.96 -22.33
C VAL A 83 -9.39 43.38 -22.76
N PHE A 84 -10.19 44.00 -23.63
CA PHE A 84 -9.91 45.37 -24.11
C PHE A 84 -9.74 46.40 -22.98
N SER A 85 -10.34 46.16 -21.81
CA SER A 85 -10.26 47.05 -20.65
C SER A 85 -9.17 46.69 -19.64
N GLY A 86 -8.36 45.64 -19.87
CA GLY A 86 -7.34 45.16 -18.92
C GLY A 86 -7.33 43.64 -18.77
N GLN A 87 -7.08 43.15 -17.56
CA GLN A 87 -7.10 41.71 -17.25
C GLN A 87 -8.44 41.32 -16.60
N GLN A 88 -8.97 40.16 -16.97
CA GLN A 88 -10.16 39.60 -16.34
C GLN A 88 -9.82 38.24 -15.72
N LYS A 89 -10.19 38.05 -14.45
CA LYS A 89 -10.13 36.75 -13.76
C LYS A 89 -11.49 36.08 -13.78
N VAL A 90 -11.55 34.81 -14.19
CA VAL A 90 -12.76 33.99 -14.19
C VAL A 90 -12.44 32.58 -13.70
N SER A 91 -13.40 31.89 -13.10
CA SER A 91 -13.18 30.48 -12.74
C SER A 91 -13.05 29.59 -13.98
N VAL A 92 -12.35 28.47 -13.85
CA VAL A 92 -12.25 27.44 -14.91
C VAL A 92 -13.65 26.96 -15.35
N ALA A 93 -14.64 26.99 -14.45
CA ALA A 93 -16.02 26.67 -14.76
C ALA A 93 -16.67 27.67 -15.71
N ALA A 94 -16.38 28.95 -15.53
CA ALA A 94 -16.95 30.05 -16.29
C ALA A 94 -16.27 30.27 -17.66
N LEU A 95 -15.08 29.72 -17.90
CA LEU A 95 -14.33 29.92 -19.14
C LEU A 95 -15.15 29.66 -20.41
N ALA A 96 -15.83 28.51 -20.48
CA ALA A 96 -16.62 28.11 -21.66
C ALA A 96 -17.84 29.01 -21.92
N TYR A 97 -18.33 29.73 -20.90
CA TYR A 97 -19.41 30.72 -21.06
C TYR A 97 -18.87 32.10 -21.44
N ARG A 98 -17.62 32.38 -21.07
CA ARG A 98 -17.01 33.69 -21.23
C ARG A 98 -16.27 33.85 -22.55
N LEU A 99 -15.61 32.78 -23.01
CA LEU A 99 -14.80 32.74 -24.22
C LEU A 99 -15.34 31.65 -25.14
N GLN A 100 -15.58 32.03 -26.40
CA GLN A 100 -15.92 31.06 -27.46
C GLN A 100 -14.65 30.33 -27.90
N LYS A 101 -14.79 29.13 -28.49
CA LYS A 101 -13.63 28.34 -28.92
C LYS A 101 -12.83 29.03 -30.02
N GLU A 102 -13.49 29.87 -30.80
CA GLU A 102 -12.93 30.65 -31.90
C GLU A 102 -12.29 31.97 -31.42
N ASP A 103 -12.47 32.33 -30.15
CA ASP A 103 -11.86 33.52 -29.58
C ASP A 103 -10.35 33.31 -29.46
N PRO A 104 -9.49 34.18 -30.04
CA PRO A 104 -8.04 34.02 -29.94
C PRO A 104 -7.54 34.04 -28.49
N ARG A 105 -8.29 34.67 -27.58
CA ARG A 105 -7.97 34.66 -26.15
C ARG A 105 -8.17 33.29 -25.51
N PHE A 106 -8.95 32.40 -26.12
CA PHE A 106 -9.15 31.03 -25.66
C PHE A 106 -8.01 30.13 -26.14
N ASP A 107 -6.82 30.41 -25.62
CA ASP A 107 -5.59 29.74 -26.01
C ASP A 107 -5.52 28.26 -25.58
N PRO A 108 -4.53 27.49 -26.08
CA PRO A 108 -4.41 26.08 -25.76
C PRO A 108 -4.37 25.72 -24.27
N TYR A 109 -3.86 26.59 -23.41
CA TYR A 109 -3.84 26.35 -21.97
C TYR A 109 -5.26 26.40 -21.39
N LEU A 110 -6.01 27.47 -21.67
CA LEU A 110 -7.39 27.63 -21.22
C LEU A 110 -8.31 26.52 -21.76
N ALA A 111 -8.03 26.02 -22.97
CA ALA A 111 -8.76 24.91 -23.55
C ALA A 111 -8.59 23.57 -22.80
N ASN A 112 -7.43 23.34 -22.18
CA ASN A 112 -7.07 22.07 -21.55
C ASN A 112 -7.06 22.10 -20.02
N ILE A 113 -7.00 23.27 -19.37
CA ILE A 113 -6.88 23.38 -17.90
C ILE A 113 -8.05 22.71 -17.15
N GLY A 114 -9.24 22.70 -17.77
CA GLY A 114 -10.41 21.99 -17.24
C GLY A 114 -10.23 20.47 -17.11
N ASN A 115 -9.25 19.87 -17.79
CA ASN A 115 -8.99 18.43 -17.74
C ASN A 115 -8.41 17.97 -16.39
N PHE A 116 -7.80 18.87 -15.60
CA PHE A 116 -7.39 18.57 -14.22
C PHE A 116 -8.57 18.27 -13.30
N PHE A 117 -9.76 18.79 -13.62
CA PHE A 117 -10.94 18.63 -12.79
C PHE A 117 -11.86 17.50 -13.29
N ARG A 118 -11.38 16.63 -14.19
CA ARG A 118 -12.17 15.54 -14.79
C ARG A 118 -11.58 14.18 -14.46
N SER A 119 -12.45 13.21 -14.20
CA SER A 119 -12.06 11.80 -14.07
C SER A 119 -12.59 11.00 -15.25
N PRO A 120 -11.73 10.43 -16.11
CA PRO A 120 -12.20 9.63 -17.23
C PRO A 120 -12.95 8.35 -16.81
N SER A 121 -12.63 7.80 -15.63
CA SER A 121 -13.37 6.66 -15.05
C SER A 121 -14.78 7.03 -14.57
N HIS A 122 -15.02 8.30 -14.26
CA HIS A 122 -16.31 8.79 -13.76
C HIS A 122 -16.65 10.14 -14.41
N PRO A 123 -17.19 10.15 -15.65
CA PRO A 123 -17.40 11.37 -16.43
C PRO A 123 -18.32 12.42 -15.77
N ASP A 124 -19.27 11.96 -14.94
CA ASP A 124 -20.21 12.84 -14.21
C ASP A 124 -19.63 13.38 -12.89
N TRP A 125 -18.38 13.03 -12.57
CA TRP A 125 -17.70 13.41 -11.33
C TRP A 125 -16.59 14.42 -11.62
N GLU A 126 -16.44 15.36 -10.71
CA GLU A 126 -15.38 16.37 -10.74
C GLU A 126 -14.25 15.96 -9.81
N VAL A 127 -13.00 16.11 -10.25
CA VAL A 127 -11.83 15.99 -9.38
C VAL A 127 -11.65 17.32 -8.66
N VAL A 128 -11.55 17.28 -7.34
CA VAL A 128 -11.32 18.43 -6.47
C VAL A 128 -10.07 18.14 -5.64
N TYR A 129 -9.15 19.09 -5.56
CA TYR A 129 -7.90 18.94 -4.81
C TYR A 129 -8.04 19.62 -3.46
N LEU A 130 -7.97 18.85 -2.38
CA LEU A 130 -7.92 19.36 -1.02
C LEU A 130 -6.46 19.48 -0.59
N ARG A 131 -5.94 20.69 -0.41
CA ARG A 131 -4.66 20.90 0.26
C ARG A 131 -4.90 21.03 1.75
N SER A 132 -4.18 20.25 2.57
CA SER A 132 -4.23 20.39 4.02
C SER A 132 -2.86 20.11 4.64
N ASN A 133 -2.48 20.89 5.66
CA ASN A 133 -1.28 20.64 6.46
C ASN A 133 -1.54 19.63 7.60
N ALA A 134 -2.79 19.23 7.81
CA ALA A 134 -3.11 18.20 8.77
C ALA A 134 -2.50 16.85 8.36
N GLY A 135 -2.17 16.02 9.35
CA GLY A 135 -1.66 14.68 9.08
C GLY A 135 -2.63 13.86 8.22
N SER A 136 -2.09 13.03 7.33
CA SER A 136 -2.84 12.15 6.41
C SER A 136 -4.03 11.43 7.07
N SER A 137 -3.84 10.93 8.29
CA SER A 137 -4.88 10.26 9.08
C SER A 137 -6.05 11.16 9.51
N ALA A 138 -5.82 12.46 9.70
CA ALA A 138 -6.89 13.43 10.00
C ALA A 138 -7.72 13.72 8.75
N VAL A 139 -7.04 13.97 7.62
CA VAL A 139 -7.70 14.17 6.32
C VAL A 139 -8.51 12.94 5.92
N GLN A 140 -7.93 11.74 6.02
CA GLN A 140 -8.62 10.49 5.70
C GLN A 140 -9.86 10.27 6.59
N ARG A 141 -9.76 10.57 7.89
CA ARG A 141 -10.92 10.49 8.80
C ARG A 141 -12.03 11.45 8.38
N HIS A 142 -11.69 12.70 8.06
CA HIS A 142 -12.63 13.71 7.59
C HIS A 142 -13.32 13.29 6.30
N LEU A 143 -12.54 12.92 5.27
CA LEU A 143 -13.08 12.46 3.99
C LEU A 143 -13.91 11.18 4.15
N SER A 144 -13.54 10.26 5.05
CA SER A 144 -14.34 9.07 5.34
C SER A 144 -15.67 9.39 5.99
N HIS A 145 -15.72 10.40 6.87
CA HIS A 145 -16.97 10.87 7.48
C HIS A 145 -17.87 11.52 6.42
N LEU A 146 -17.30 12.38 5.58
CA LEU A 146 -18.03 13.00 4.47
C LEU A 146 -18.56 11.96 3.47
N GLN A 147 -17.76 10.95 3.10
CA GLN A 147 -18.22 9.85 2.25
C GLN A 147 -19.34 9.04 2.91
N GLN A 148 -19.32 8.82 4.23
CA GLN A 148 -20.42 8.15 4.93
C GLN A 148 -21.71 8.98 4.91
N GLN A 149 -21.59 10.30 5.05
CA GLN A 149 -22.73 11.22 4.99
C GLN A 149 -23.26 11.38 3.57
N TYR A 150 -22.38 11.35 2.56
CA TYR A 150 -22.69 11.55 1.15
C TYR A 150 -22.11 10.41 0.28
N PRO A 151 -22.60 9.16 0.41
CA PRO A 151 -22.01 7.99 -0.23
C PRO A 151 -22.07 8.00 -1.76
N LYS A 152 -22.99 8.80 -2.33
CA LYS A 152 -23.09 9.03 -3.77
C LYS A 152 -22.42 10.33 -4.22
N GLY A 153 -22.06 11.20 -3.29
CA GLY A 153 -21.53 12.53 -3.59
C GLY A 153 -20.01 12.60 -3.54
N ILE A 154 -19.38 11.82 -2.66
CA ILE A 154 -17.95 11.92 -2.39
C ILE A 154 -17.31 10.55 -2.53
N LEU A 155 -16.25 10.50 -3.31
CA LEU A 155 -15.34 9.37 -3.44
C LEU A 155 -13.93 9.92 -3.30
N PHE A 156 -13.06 9.23 -2.58
CA PHE A 156 -11.65 9.60 -2.50
C PHE A 156 -10.82 8.33 -2.54
N SER A 157 -9.62 8.42 -3.10
CA SER A 157 -8.70 7.30 -3.09
C SER A 157 -8.06 7.17 -1.73
N SER A 158 -8.57 6.24 -0.94
CA SER A 158 -7.82 5.68 0.18
C SER A 158 -6.73 4.81 -0.39
N ASP A 159 -5.47 5.10 -0.03
CA ASP A 159 -4.37 4.16 -0.27
C ASP A 159 -4.77 2.76 0.22
N ARG A 160 -4.24 1.73 -0.44
CA ARG A 160 -4.45 0.29 -0.12
C ARG A 160 -3.97 -0.11 1.28
N THR A 161 -3.63 0.84 2.14
CA THR A 161 -3.32 0.55 3.53
C THR A 161 -4.61 0.07 4.20
N LEU A 162 -4.55 -1.13 4.77
CA LEU A 162 -5.61 -1.63 5.62
C LEU A 162 -5.94 -0.54 6.66
N PRO A 163 -7.22 -0.35 7.01
CA PRO A 163 -7.60 0.60 8.05
C PRO A 163 -6.69 0.43 9.27
N VAL A 164 -6.24 1.54 9.88
CA VAL A 164 -5.27 1.51 11.00
C VAL A 164 -5.67 0.53 12.11
N TRP A 165 -6.97 0.35 12.34
CA TRP A 165 -7.51 -0.59 13.32
C TRP A 165 -7.38 -2.08 12.95
N VAL A 166 -7.16 -2.44 11.68
CA VAL A 166 -6.99 -3.83 11.24
C VAL A 166 -5.58 -4.34 11.57
N LYS A 167 -4.56 -3.48 11.51
CA LYS A 167 -3.17 -3.81 11.87
C LYS A 167 -3.04 -4.51 13.24
N PRO A 168 -3.58 -3.95 14.35
CA PRO A 168 -3.51 -4.62 15.65
C PRO A 168 -4.27 -5.95 15.66
N VAL A 169 -5.35 -6.11 14.88
CA VAL A 169 -6.08 -7.39 14.84
C VAL A 169 -5.27 -8.47 14.12
N ILE A 170 -4.59 -8.14 13.02
CA ILE A 170 -3.69 -9.08 12.32
C ILE A 170 -2.51 -9.47 13.23
N ILE A 171 -1.94 -8.51 13.95
CA ILE A 171 -0.88 -8.79 14.94
C ILE A 171 -1.38 -9.74 16.02
N VAL A 172 -2.57 -9.49 16.59
CA VAL A 172 -3.19 -10.37 17.60
C VAL A 172 -3.42 -11.77 17.02
N LEU A 173 -3.91 -11.87 15.78
CA LEU A 173 -4.11 -13.17 15.12
C LEU A 173 -2.79 -13.91 14.92
N GLY A 174 -1.72 -13.20 14.51
CA GLY A 174 -0.38 -13.76 14.42
C GLY A 174 0.13 -14.27 15.76
N LEU A 175 -0.03 -13.50 16.84
CA LEU A 175 0.32 -13.91 18.20
C LEU A 175 -0.49 -15.13 18.67
N LEU A 176 -1.79 -15.21 18.35
CA LEU A 176 -2.63 -16.36 18.67
C LEU A 176 -2.18 -17.63 17.93
N LEU A 177 -1.82 -17.51 16.64
CA LEU A 177 -1.29 -18.63 15.86
C LEU A 177 0.04 -19.13 16.40
N VAL A 178 0.96 -18.23 16.73
CA VAL A 178 2.25 -18.57 17.33
C VAL A 178 2.06 -19.18 18.73
N GLY A 179 1.19 -18.59 19.55
CA GLY A 179 0.84 -19.09 20.89
C GLY A 179 0.21 -20.48 20.85
N TRP A 180 -0.69 -20.73 19.89
CA TRP A 180 -1.23 -22.05 19.61
C TRP A 180 -0.13 -23.03 19.23
N GLY A 181 0.79 -22.62 18.36
CA GLY A 181 1.94 -23.42 17.97
C GLY A 181 2.83 -23.79 19.16
N ILE A 182 3.10 -22.84 20.06
CA ILE A 182 3.87 -23.05 21.30
C ILE A 182 3.17 -24.03 22.25
N SER A 183 1.84 -23.93 22.37
CA SER A 183 1.04 -24.79 23.26
C SER A 183 1.13 -26.27 22.86
N ARG A 184 1.19 -26.56 21.55
CA ARG A 184 1.34 -27.91 20.98
C ARG A 184 2.74 -28.49 21.18
N THR A 185 3.75 -27.66 21.46
CA THR A 185 5.16 -28.02 21.29
C THR A 185 5.96 -27.94 22.58
N ARG A 186 5.69 -28.84 23.55
CA ARG A 186 6.32 -28.80 24.89
C ARG A 186 7.84 -28.58 24.90
N LYS A 187 8.60 -29.32 24.08
CA LYS A 187 10.08 -29.27 24.06
C LYS A 187 10.65 -28.34 22.98
N GLN A 188 9.83 -27.81 22.08
CA GLN A 188 10.29 -27.03 20.91
C GLN A 188 9.76 -25.58 20.91
N ARG A 189 9.22 -25.11 22.04
CA ARG A 189 8.59 -23.78 22.18
C ARG A 189 9.46 -22.64 21.64
N PHE A 190 10.75 -22.68 21.94
CA PHE A 190 11.70 -21.66 21.52
C PHE A 190 11.80 -21.55 19.98
N TRP A 191 11.91 -22.68 19.29
CA TRP A 191 12.01 -22.70 17.83
C TRP A 191 10.72 -22.26 17.15
N VAL A 192 9.57 -22.63 17.73
CA VAL A 192 8.26 -22.21 17.21
C VAL A 192 8.05 -20.71 17.40
N LEU A 193 8.49 -20.13 18.52
CA LEU A 193 8.47 -18.69 18.75
C LEU A 193 9.33 -17.97 17.71
N LEU A 194 10.56 -18.46 17.46
CA LEU A 194 11.48 -17.86 16.49
C LEU A 194 10.93 -17.91 15.05
N ALA A 195 10.35 -19.04 14.65
CA ALA A 195 9.70 -19.21 13.36
C ALA A 195 8.43 -18.36 13.20
N GLY A 196 7.82 -17.92 14.31
CA GLY A 196 6.65 -17.05 14.32
C GLY A 196 6.93 -15.57 14.08
N ILE A 197 8.19 -15.13 14.16
CA ILE A 197 8.58 -13.71 14.03
C ILE A 197 8.15 -13.10 12.68
N PRO A 198 8.40 -13.74 11.51
CA PRO A 198 7.94 -13.21 10.22
C PRO A 198 6.44 -12.93 10.17
N LEU A 199 5.63 -13.77 10.83
CA LEU A 199 4.18 -13.61 10.87
C LEU A 199 3.74 -12.37 11.65
N ILE A 200 4.41 -12.07 12.78
CA ILE A 200 4.13 -10.88 13.60
C ILE A 200 4.54 -9.60 12.86
N ILE A 201 5.70 -9.62 12.21
CA ILE A 201 6.23 -8.46 11.48
C ILE A 201 5.38 -8.12 10.26
N THR A 202 5.03 -9.13 9.47
CA THR A 202 4.18 -8.93 8.29
C THR A 202 2.76 -8.52 8.66
N GLY A 203 2.29 -8.87 9.86
CA GLY A 203 1.05 -8.32 10.41
C GLY A 203 1.07 -6.80 10.59
N ASN A 204 2.22 -6.23 10.97
CA ASN A 204 2.37 -4.77 11.08
C ASN A 204 2.49 -4.08 9.71
N ALA A 205 3.09 -4.77 8.73
CA ALA A 205 3.19 -4.26 7.35
C ALA A 205 1.81 -4.09 6.67
N GLY A 206 0.76 -4.71 7.22
CA GLY A 206 -0.61 -4.48 6.77
C GLY A 206 -0.93 -5.10 5.40
N ASN A 207 -0.12 -6.04 4.90
CA ASN A 207 -0.47 -6.83 3.73
C ASN A 207 -1.12 -8.16 4.15
N PRO A 208 -2.45 -8.28 4.02
CA PRO A 208 -3.21 -9.43 4.50
C PRO A 208 -2.94 -10.68 3.68
N VAL A 209 -2.66 -10.54 2.38
CA VAL A 209 -2.33 -11.66 1.49
C VAL A 209 -1.02 -12.31 1.93
N VAL A 210 0.01 -11.49 2.17
CA VAL A 210 1.31 -11.96 2.67
C VAL A 210 1.16 -12.58 4.05
N PHE A 211 0.41 -11.96 4.95
CA PHE A 211 0.15 -12.50 6.28
C PHE A 211 -0.52 -13.89 6.22
N CYS A 212 -1.59 -14.05 5.43
CA CYS A 212 -2.28 -15.33 5.28
C CYS A 212 -1.38 -16.39 4.65
N ALA A 213 -0.59 -16.01 3.65
CA ALA A 213 0.36 -16.90 3.00
C ALA A 213 1.43 -17.37 3.98
N LEU A 214 2.00 -16.48 4.79
CA LEU A 214 2.96 -16.82 5.84
C LEU A 214 2.33 -17.60 6.99
N ALA A 215 1.08 -17.33 7.36
CA ALA A 215 0.36 -18.10 8.36
C ALA A 215 0.20 -19.56 7.91
N ALA A 216 -0.21 -19.77 6.66
CA ALA A 216 -0.33 -21.10 6.07
C ALA A 216 1.04 -21.80 6.00
N ALA A 217 2.07 -21.08 5.56
CA ALA A 217 3.45 -21.59 5.53
C ALA A 217 3.94 -21.99 6.93
N PHE A 218 3.70 -21.16 7.94
CA PHE A 218 4.07 -21.42 9.34
C PHE A 218 3.37 -22.66 9.90
N LEU A 219 2.06 -22.80 9.69
CA LEU A 219 1.30 -23.96 10.17
C LEU A 219 1.75 -25.25 9.50
N LEU A 220 1.97 -25.22 8.18
CA LEU A 220 2.48 -26.35 7.42
C LEU A 220 3.89 -26.71 7.89
N TRP A 221 4.76 -25.72 7.98
CA TRP A 221 6.12 -25.85 8.49
C TRP A 221 6.12 -26.49 9.88
N GLN A 222 5.30 -26.00 10.80
CA GLN A 222 5.24 -26.51 12.17
C GLN A 222 4.93 -28.01 12.20
N LYS A 223 3.98 -28.46 11.38
CA LYS A 223 3.61 -29.87 11.27
C LYS A 223 4.77 -30.72 10.75
N VAL A 224 5.36 -30.31 9.63
CA VAL A 224 6.51 -31.00 9.00
C VAL A 224 7.69 -31.04 9.96
N PHE A 225 8.02 -29.90 10.56
CA PHE A 225 9.12 -29.74 11.51
C PHE A 225 9.00 -30.65 12.72
N LEU A 226 7.83 -30.73 13.36
CA LEU A 226 7.64 -31.58 14.53
C LEU A 226 7.78 -33.06 14.20
N GLN A 227 7.24 -33.49 13.06
CA GLN A 227 7.36 -34.87 12.61
C GLN A 227 8.81 -35.23 12.24
N LEU A 228 9.52 -34.34 11.56
CA LEU A 228 10.92 -34.54 11.21
C LEU A 228 11.80 -34.56 12.46
N VAL A 229 11.61 -33.65 13.42
CA VAL A 229 12.40 -33.66 14.65
C VAL A 229 12.12 -34.89 15.50
N ALA A 230 10.88 -35.38 15.54
CA ALA A 230 10.55 -36.63 16.21
C ALA A 230 11.23 -37.83 15.52
N SER A 231 11.15 -37.91 14.19
CA SER A 231 11.76 -38.98 13.39
C SER A 231 13.29 -38.95 13.46
N PHE A 232 13.89 -37.76 13.45
CA PHE A 232 15.33 -37.58 13.57
C PHE A 232 15.83 -38.02 14.94
N ARG A 233 15.15 -37.63 16.03
CA ARG A 233 15.47 -38.13 17.37
C ARG A 233 15.37 -39.64 17.44
N HIS A 234 14.33 -40.21 16.84
CA HIS A 234 14.14 -41.67 16.79
C HIS A 234 15.29 -42.37 16.06
N SER A 235 15.65 -41.89 14.86
CA SER A 235 16.76 -42.45 14.07
C SER A 235 18.13 -42.28 14.75
N LEU A 236 18.34 -41.22 15.53
CA LEU A 236 19.55 -41.07 16.34
C LEU A 236 19.67 -42.13 17.45
N HIS A 237 18.55 -42.65 17.95
CA HIS A 237 18.54 -43.73 18.95
C HIS A 237 18.52 -45.13 18.30
N HIS A 238 17.99 -45.23 17.08
CA HIS A 238 17.85 -46.46 16.32
C HIS A 238 18.46 -46.27 14.92
N PRO A 239 19.80 -46.31 14.79
CA PRO A 239 20.48 -46.03 13.52
C PRO A 239 20.17 -47.07 12.43
N GLU A 240 19.70 -48.27 12.81
CA GLU A 240 19.22 -49.30 11.89
C GLU A 240 17.91 -48.90 11.20
N GLU A 241 17.11 -48.05 11.85
CA GLU A 241 15.88 -47.53 11.26
C GLU A 241 16.18 -46.29 10.41
N HIS A 242 15.89 -46.39 9.11
CA HIS A 242 16.07 -45.28 8.18
C HIS A 242 15.11 -44.14 8.51
N MET A 243 15.67 -42.97 8.81
CA MET A 243 14.92 -41.73 9.02
C MET A 243 13.98 -41.39 7.84
N TRP A 244 14.39 -41.77 6.63
CA TRP A 244 13.74 -41.47 5.37
C TRP A 244 12.74 -42.54 4.93
N ASP A 245 11.85 -42.93 5.83
CA ASP A 245 10.68 -43.70 5.43
C ASP A 245 9.88 -42.94 4.36
N ALA A 246 9.25 -43.69 3.46
CA ALA A 246 8.48 -43.13 2.34
C ALA A 246 7.44 -42.09 2.80
N ALA A 247 6.89 -42.23 4.00
CA ALA A 247 5.96 -41.27 4.60
C ALA A 247 6.62 -39.92 4.93
N ASN A 248 7.80 -39.93 5.56
CA ASN A 248 8.55 -38.73 5.92
C ASN A 248 9.09 -38.02 4.68
N LEU A 249 9.57 -38.80 3.70
CA LEU A 249 10.04 -38.26 2.43
C LEU A 249 8.90 -37.57 1.66
N ARG A 250 7.72 -38.21 1.57
CA ARG A 250 6.53 -37.60 0.94
C ARG A 250 6.12 -36.32 1.65
N LEU A 251 6.07 -36.33 2.98
CA LEU A 251 5.72 -35.15 3.76
C LEU A 251 6.71 -34.00 3.55
N LEU A 252 8.01 -34.30 3.51
CA LEU A 252 9.05 -33.30 3.23
C LEU A 252 8.87 -32.71 1.84
N ILE A 253 8.70 -33.56 0.81
CA ILE A 253 8.52 -33.12 -0.57
C ILE A 253 7.27 -32.23 -0.68
N TYR A 254 6.12 -32.67 -0.13
CA TYR A 254 4.91 -31.85 -0.13
C TYR A 254 5.08 -30.54 0.65
N GLY A 255 5.76 -30.58 1.79
CA GLY A 255 6.09 -29.40 2.57
C GLY A 255 6.92 -28.40 1.79
N LEU A 256 8.02 -28.85 1.16
CA LEU A 256 8.91 -28.02 0.36
C LEU A 256 8.22 -27.47 -0.89
N CYS A 257 7.43 -28.29 -1.60
CA CYS A 257 6.67 -27.84 -2.76
C CYS A 257 5.67 -26.75 -2.36
N LEU A 258 4.88 -26.95 -1.30
CA LEU A 258 3.91 -25.96 -0.83
C LEU A 258 4.57 -24.68 -0.31
N LEU A 259 5.72 -24.78 0.36
CA LEU A 259 6.50 -23.63 0.80
C LEU A 259 7.10 -22.86 -0.40
N GLY A 260 7.56 -23.55 -1.44
CA GLY A 260 8.09 -22.94 -2.66
C GLY A 260 7.01 -22.31 -3.56
N LEU A 261 5.81 -22.90 -3.60
CA LEU A 261 4.66 -22.36 -4.34
C LEU A 261 4.03 -21.13 -3.66
N ASN A 262 4.29 -20.93 -2.37
CA ASN A 262 3.74 -19.82 -1.60
C ASN A 262 4.12 -18.43 -2.14
N PRO A 263 5.41 -18.07 -2.29
CA PRO A 263 5.80 -16.78 -2.87
C PRO A 263 5.35 -16.65 -4.33
N LEU A 264 5.30 -17.75 -5.09
CA LEU A 264 4.78 -17.75 -6.46
C LEU A 264 3.29 -17.39 -6.48
N GLY A 265 2.49 -17.94 -5.57
CA GLY A 265 1.08 -17.58 -5.41
C GLY A 265 0.91 -16.11 -5.02
N VAL A 266 1.68 -15.62 -4.04
CA VAL A 266 1.65 -14.20 -3.65
C VAL A 266 1.99 -13.29 -4.83
N TRP A 267 2.95 -13.66 -5.67
CA TRP A 267 3.30 -12.91 -6.88
C TRP A 267 2.17 -12.93 -7.92
N LEU A 268 1.67 -14.12 -8.28
CA LEU A 268 0.63 -14.29 -9.30
C LEU A 268 -0.68 -13.60 -8.94
N PHE A 269 -1.09 -13.63 -7.66
CA PHE A 269 -2.33 -13.01 -7.20
C PHE A 269 -2.19 -11.56 -6.74
N GLY A 270 -1.01 -11.19 -6.23
CA GLY A 270 -0.76 -9.83 -5.74
C GLY A 270 -0.29 -8.86 -6.83
N GLY A 271 0.21 -9.35 -7.97
CA GLY A 271 0.73 -8.51 -9.07
C GLY A 271 2.00 -7.72 -8.74
N GLN A 272 2.49 -7.81 -7.49
CA GLN A 272 3.61 -7.02 -6.98
C GLN A 272 4.77 -7.94 -6.56
N ILE A 273 5.99 -7.56 -6.96
CA ILE A 273 7.21 -8.31 -6.65
C ILE A 273 7.57 -8.20 -5.16
N VAL A 274 7.36 -7.03 -4.54
CA VAL A 274 7.77 -6.77 -3.15
C VAL A 274 7.05 -7.71 -2.15
N PRO A 275 5.72 -7.88 -2.17
CA PRO A 275 5.02 -8.85 -1.31
C PRO A 275 5.52 -10.30 -1.48
N ALA A 276 5.85 -10.69 -2.70
CA ALA A 276 6.36 -12.03 -2.99
C ALA A 276 7.75 -12.25 -2.39
N LEU A 277 8.64 -11.25 -2.48
CA LEU A 277 9.96 -11.28 -1.84
C LEU A 277 9.85 -11.35 -0.31
N VAL A 278 8.93 -10.62 0.30
CA VAL A 278 8.67 -10.68 1.75
C VAL A 278 8.19 -12.08 2.16
N SER A 279 7.29 -12.69 1.38
CA SER A 279 6.84 -14.06 1.64
C SER A 279 7.98 -15.08 1.49
N LEU A 280 8.77 -14.97 0.41
CA LEU A 280 9.94 -15.82 0.17
C LEU A 280 10.92 -15.75 1.35
N LEU A 281 11.20 -14.55 1.85
CA LEU A 281 12.11 -14.36 2.96
C LEU A 281 11.56 -14.92 4.27
N GLY A 282 10.25 -14.81 4.50
CA GLY A 282 9.59 -15.48 5.63
C GLY A 282 9.74 -17.00 5.55
N VAL A 283 9.58 -17.60 4.36
CA VAL A 283 9.83 -19.03 4.14
C VAL A 283 11.30 -19.41 4.39
N LEU A 284 12.25 -18.60 3.93
CA LEU A 284 13.67 -18.82 4.19
C LEU A 284 13.99 -18.78 5.69
N VAL A 285 13.36 -17.88 6.46
CA VAL A 285 13.48 -17.86 7.92
C VAL A 285 12.98 -19.17 8.52
N LEU A 286 11.81 -19.68 8.11
CA LEU A 286 11.28 -20.97 8.57
C LEU A 286 12.28 -22.12 8.33
N LEU A 287 12.87 -22.19 7.13
CA LEU A 287 13.88 -23.20 6.77
C LEU A 287 15.16 -23.04 7.61
N GLY A 288 15.63 -21.80 7.80
CA GLY A 288 16.78 -21.50 8.65
C GLY A 288 16.56 -21.92 10.11
N VAL A 289 15.36 -21.65 10.67
CA VAL A 289 14.98 -22.11 12.01
C VAL A 289 14.98 -23.64 12.09
N SER A 290 14.46 -24.34 11.09
CA SER A 290 14.53 -25.81 11.05
C SER A 290 15.97 -26.33 11.08
N PHE A 291 16.86 -25.73 10.30
CA PHE A 291 18.27 -26.13 10.27
C PHE A 291 18.97 -25.90 11.63
N LEU A 292 18.73 -24.75 12.25
CA LEU A 292 19.27 -24.44 13.59
C LEU A 292 18.71 -25.40 14.66
N ALA A 293 17.43 -25.70 14.60
CA ALA A 293 16.82 -26.65 15.52
C ALA A 293 17.35 -28.07 15.31
N TRP A 294 17.55 -28.48 14.06
CA TRP A 294 18.14 -29.77 13.70
C TRP A 294 19.54 -29.93 14.28
N THR A 295 20.42 -28.96 14.01
CA THR A 295 21.80 -28.94 14.53
C THR A 295 21.82 -28.93 16.05
N TRP A 296 20.93 -28.17 16.69
CA TRP A 296 20.78 -28.17 18.15
C TRP A 296 20.36 -29.52 18.70
N VAL A 297 19.35 -30.18 18.09
CA VAL A 297 18.90 -31.50 18.50
C VAL A 297 20.04 -32.52 18.36
N HIS A 298 20.73 -32.51 17.22
CA HIS A 298 21.88 -33.39 16.98
C HIS A 298 22.96 -33.21 18.06
N MET A 299 23.38 -31.96 18.31
CA MET A 299 24.36 -31.64 19.34
C MET A 299 23.92 -32.02 20.76
N MET A 300 22.62 -31.98 21.05
CA MET A 300 22.08 -32.35 22.36
C MET A 300 22.02 -33.86 22.54
N GLU A 301 21.74 -34.62 21.48
CA GLU A 301 21.74 -36.08 21.53
C GLU A 301 23.16 -36.65 21.57
N GLU A 302 24.12 -36.11 20.80
CA GLU A 302 25.54 -36.52 20.88
C GLU A 302 26.16 -36.30 22.27
N ARG A 303 25.60 -35.37 23.04
CA ARG A 303 26.06 -35.05 24.39
C ARG A 303 25.46 -35.92 25.48
N ARG A 304 24.54 -36.82 25.14
CA ARG A 304 23.97 -37.75 26.11
C ARG A 304 24.88 -38.95 26.23
N ASP A 305 25.41 -39.15 27.44
CA ASP A 305 26.34 -40.25 27.73
C ASP A 305 25.65 -41.64 27.66
N HIS A 306 24.31 -41.68 27.72
CA HIS A 306 23.54 -42.92 27.70
C HIS A 306 22.32 -42.81 26.78
N PRO A 307 21.99 -43.86 26.01
CA PRO A 307 20.75 -43.93 25.27
C PRO A 307 19.58 -43.95 26.25
N LEU A 308 18.61 -43.06 26.06
CA LEU A 308 17.39 -43.06 26.87
C LEU A 308 16.59 -44.33 26.55
N PHE A 309 16.09 -45.01 27.59
CA PHE A 309 15.11 -46.07 27.42
C PHE A 309 13.87 -45.49 26.75
N VAL A 310 13.66 -45.82 25.48
CA VAL A 310 12.44 -45.48 24.76
C VAL A 310 11.38 -46.52 25.14
N PRO A 311 10.25 -46.12 25.75
CA PRO A 311 9.20 -47.06 26.06
C PRO A 311 8.63 -47.61 24.74
N VAL A 312 8.89 -48.89 24.46
CA VAL A 312 8.26 -49.60 23.35
C VAL A 312 6.82 -49.90 23.74
N ALA A 313 5.86 -49.29 23.06
CA ALA A 313 4.45 -49.57 23.32
C ALA A 313 4.13 -51.03 22.94
N MET A 314 3.84 -51.88 23.93
CA MET A 314 3.50 -53.30 23.69
C MET A 314 2.15 -53.50 22.99
N GLN A 315 1.32 -52.46 22.88
CA GLN A 315 0.08 -52.49 22.12
C GLN A 315 0.12 -51.47 20.99
N SER A 316 0.20 -51.99 19.76
CA SER A 316 -0.07 -51.27 18.52
C SER A 316 -1.57 -50.90 18.46
N HIS A 317 -1.99 -49.91 19.26
CA HIS A 317 -3.28 -49.26 19.06
C HIS A 317 -3.14 -48.23 17.95
N LYS A 318 -3.03 -48.72 16.70
CA LYS A 318 -3.32 -47.93 15.49
C LYS A 318 -4.83 -47.68 15.42
N HIS A 319 -5.38 -46.93 16.37
CA HIS A 319 -6.61 -46.23 16.10
C HIS A 319 -6.27 -45.11 15.12
N ILE A 320 -6.45 -45.38 13.83
CA ILE A 320 -6.52 -44.37 12.78
C ILE A 320 -7.79 -43.55 13.05
N ARG A 321 -7.74 -42.68 14.06
CA ARG A 321 -8.68 -41.59 14.16
C ARG A 321 -8.32 -40.65 13.03
N ILE A 322 -9.17 -40.62 12.00
CA ILE A 322 -9.09 -39.63 10.93
C ILE A 322 -9.07 -38.27 11.63
N ALA A 323 -7.91 -37.61 11.58
CA ALA A 323 -7.60 -36.38 12.30
C ALA A 323 -8.24 -35.15 11.62
N ILE A 324 -9.54 -35.24 11.31
CA ILE A 324 -10.34 -34.14 10.79
C ILE A 324 -10.19 -32.86 11.63
N PRO A 325 -10.13 -32.89 12.99
CA PRO A 325 -9.94 -31.66 13.77
C PRO A 325 -8.55 -31.01 13.62
N GLU A 326 -7.53 -31.71 13.08
CA GLU A 326 -6.18 -31.15 12.95
C GLU A 326 -5.94 -30.42 11.63
N VAL A 327 -6.73 -30.73 10.59
CA VAL A 327 -6.61 -30.10 9.26
C VAL A 327 -7.53 -28.88 9.13
N ALA A 328 -8.61 -28.82 9.92
CA ALA A 328 -9.56 -27.72 9.95
C ALA A 328 -8.92 -26.32 10.04
N PRO A 329 -8.00 -26.02 10.99
CA PRO A 329 -7.42 -24.68 11.10
C PRO A 329 -6.58 -24.30 9.86
N PHE A 330 -5.90 -25.27 9.23
CA PHE A 330 -5.15 -25.04 7.99
C PHE A 330 -6.10 -24.73 6.83
N ALA A 331 -7.15 -25.53 6.66
CA ALA A 331 -8.16 -25.30 5.63
C ALA A 331 -8.85 -23.96 5.81
N ILE A 332 -9.18 -23.57 7.04
CA ILE A 332 -9.80 -22.27 7.36
C ILE A 332 -8.88 -21.12 6.99
N VAL A 333 -7.60 -21.14 7.40
CA VAL A 333 -6.66 -20.05 7.07
C VAL A 333 -6.45 -19.94 5.57
N VAL A 334 -6.32 -21.07 4.86
CA VAL A 334 -6.14 -21.11 3.41
C VAL A 334 -7.39 -20.65 2.67
N ILE A 335 -8.58 -21.14 3.04
CA ILE A 335 -9.86 -20.75 2.44
C ILE A 335 -10.15 -19.27 2.73
N THR A 336 -9.93 -18.81 3.96
CA THR A 336 -10.11 -17.39 4.29
C THR A 336 -9.12 -16.53 3.52
N GLY A 337 -7.84 -16.91 3.46
CA GLY A 337 -6.83 -16.20 2.68
C GLY A 337 -7.15 -16.14 1.19
N LEU A 338 -7.63 -17.25 0.60
CA LEU A 338 -8.08 -17.33 -0.79
C LEU A 338 -9.34 -16.52 -1.05
N LEU A 339 -10.36 -16.61 -0.19
CA LEU A 339 -11.56 -15.79 -0.29
C LEU A 339 -11.20 -14.31 -0.15
N PHE A 340 -10.31 -13.97 0.77
CA PHE A 340 -9.85 -12.60 0.97
C PHE A 340 -9.05 -12.10 -0.23
N SER A 341 -8.17 -12.92 -0.82
CA SER A 341 -7.43 -12.56 -2.04
C SER A 341 -8.33 -12.48 -3.27
N LEU A 342 -9.38 -13.31 -3.37
CA LEU A 342 -10.38 -13.23 -4.45
C LEU A 342 -11.26 -11.98 -4.32
N PHE A 343 -11.64 -11.62 -3.10
CA PHE A 343 -12.34 -10.37 -2.79
C PHE A 343 -11.47 -9.13 -3.06
N LEU A 344 -10.17 -9.21 -2.70
CA LEU A 344 -9.20 -8.13 -2.90
C LEU A 344 -8.73 -7.98 -4.34
N GLY A 345 -8.53 -9.10 -5.04
CA GLY A 345 -7.84 -9.18 -6.33
C GLY A 345 -8.66 -8.69 -7.52
N GLY A 346 -9.71 -7.89 -7.30
CA GLY A 346 -10.47 -7.24 -8.37
C GLY A 346 -11.26 -8.16 -9.31
N THR A 347 -11.22 -9.50 -9.14
CA THR A 347 -11.95 -10.44 -9.99
C THR A 347 -13.47 -10.31 -9.90
N LEU A 348 -13.99 -9.63 -8.88
CA LEU A 348 -15.38 -9.20 -8.75
C LEU A 348 -15.58 -7.75 -9.27
N GLY A 349 -15.00 -7.43 -10.43
CA GLY A 349 -14.95 -6.08 -11.05
C GLY A 349 -16.29 -5.44 -11.45
N GLY A 350 -17.41 -5.88 -10.88
CA GLY A 350 -18.75 -5.32 -11.10
C GLY A 350 -19.32 -4.51 -9.93
N LEU A 351 -18.63 -4.43 -8.78
CA LEU A 351 -19.11 -3.64 -7.65
C LEU A 351 -18.60 -2.18 -7.76
N PRO A 352 -19.50 -1.17 -7.82
CA PRO A 352 -19.12 0.24 -7.85
C PRO A 352 -18.33 0.58 -6.58
N GLY A 353 -17.06 0.96 -6.75
CA GLY A 353 -16.11 1.23 -5.65
C GLY A 353 -14.80 0.42 -5.68
N LEU A 354 -14.68 -0.56 -6.59
CA LEU A 354 -13.44 -1.34 -6.79
C LEU A 354 -12.74 -1.07 -8.13
N GLN A 355 -13.25 -0.13 -8.94
CA GLN A 355 -12.58 0.25 -10.18
C GLN A 355 -11.40 1.19 -9.85
N PRO A 356 -10.24 0.99 -10.49
CA PRO A 356 -9.13 1.94 -10.36
C PRO A 356 -9.60 3.31 -10.84
N LEU A 357 -9.44 4.33 -10.00
CA LEU A 357 -9.83 5.70 -10.32
C LEU A 357 -8.79 6.30 -11.24
N GLN A 358 -9.20 6.83 -12.38
CA GLN A 358 -8.31 7.58 -13.26
C GLN A 358 -8.29 9.04 -12.81
N LEU A 359 -7.17 9.48 -12.25
CA LEU A 359 -7.00 10.82 -11.67
C LEU A 359 -5.75 11.52 -12.26
N PRO A 360 -5.77 12.85 -12.44
CA PRO A 360 -4.60 13.60 -12.85
C PRO A 360 -3.52 13.64 -11.77
N GLN A 361 -2.30 13.21 -12.11
CA GLN A 361 -1.17 13.05 -11.18
C GLN A 361 0.16 13.49 -11.82
N PRO A 362 1.13 13.94 -11.00
CA PRO A 362 2.49 14.12 -11.47
C PRO A 362 3.08 12.76 -11.91
N ILE A 363 3.95 12.80 -12.91
CA ILE A 363 4.70 11.61 -13.37
C ILE A 363 5.98 11.54 -12.53
N ASP A 364 6.03 10.64 -11.55
CA ASP A 364 7.11 10.52 -10.54
C ASP A 364 8.52 10.27 -11.14
N ASP A 365 8.61 9.73 -12.36
CA ASP A 365 9.90 9.39 -13.00
C ASP A 365 10.52 10.54 -13.82
N ALA A 366 9.92 11.73 -13.82
CA ALA A 366 10.45 12.85 -14.59
C ALA A 366 11.71 13.42 -13.90
N PRO A 367 12.89 13.46 -14.56
CA PRO A 367 14.04 14.15 -14.01
C PRO A 367 13.68 15.61 -13.75
N ARG A 368 14.27 16.20 -12.71
CA ARG A 368 14.13 17.64 -12.41
C ARG A 368 14.53 18.46 -13.64
N MET A 369 13.53 19.05 -14.30
CA MET A 369 13.71 19.90 -15.48
C MET A 369 13.52 21.35 -15.09
N SER A 370 14.22 22.28 -15.73
CA SER A 370 13.84 23.69 -15.72
C SER A 370 12.53 23.92 -16.51
N LEU A 371 11.87 25.07 -16.34
CA LEU A 371 10.68 25.43 -17.13
C LEU A 371 10.95 25.36 -18.65
N HIS A 372 12.13 25.82 -19.08
CA HIS A 372 12.52 25.78 -20.48
C HIS A 372 12.70 24.34 -20.97
N GLU A 373 13.41 23.51 -20.22
CA GLU A 373 13.57 22.08 -20.53
C GLU A 373 12.23 21.35 -20.55
N LEU A 374 11.34 21.68 -19.62
CA LEU A 374 9.99 21.12 -19.58
C LEU A 374 9.25 21.45 -20.88
N ASN A 375 9.24 22.72 -21.30
CA ASN A 375 8.62 23.14 -22.56
C ASN A 375 9.24 22.48 -23.79
N VAL A 376 10.58 22.44 -23.87
CA VAL A 376 11.29 21.81 -25.00
C VAL A 376 10.96 20.32 -25.08
N SER A 377 10.85 19.66 -23.93
CA SER A 377 10.67 18.22 -23.86
C SER A 377 9.22 17.76 -24.06
N THR A 378 8.23 18.62 -23.82
CA THR A 378 6.79 18.34 -24.03
C THR A 378 6.24 18.94 -25.32
N GLY A 379 6.91 19.95 -25.87
CA GLY A 379 6.46 20.72 -27.01
C GLY A 379 5.29 21.66 -26.67
N GLU A 380 4.94 22.52 -27.63
CA GLU A 380 3.82 23.44 -27.47
C GLU A 380 2.50 22.69 -27.26
N LEU A 381 1.74 23.14 -26.25
CA LEU A 381 0.41 22.60 -26.00
C LEU A 381 -0.53 22.94 -27.16
N LEU A 382 -1.23 21.93 -27.66
CA LEU A 382 -2.30 22.09 -28.64
C LEU A 382 -3.66 22.07 -27.95
N ALA A 383 -4.61 22.88 -28.44
CA ALA A 383 -5.93 23.09 -27.82
C ALA A 383 -6.76 21.81 -27.61
N ASN A 384 -6.49 20.73 -28.35
CA ASN A 384 -7.21 19.45 -28.24
C ASN A 384 -6.26 18.25 -28.05
N SER A 385 -5.09 18.46 -27.45
CA SER A 385 -4.10 17.38 -27.27
C SER A 385 -4.56 16.30 -26.27
N GLY A 386 -5.51 16.61 -25.37
CA GLY A 386 -5.86 15.75 -24.24
C GLY A 386 -4.75 15.64 -23.19
N ARG A 387 -3.60 16.30 -23.42
CA ARG A 387 -2.50 16.42 -22.48
C ARG A 387 -2.91 17.37 -21.35
N LEU A 388 -2.54 17.02 -20.12
CA LEU A 388 -2.70 17.92 -18.99
C LEU A 388 -1.66 19.06 -19.10
N PRO A 389 -2.08 20.33 -18.98
CA PRO A 389 -1.14 21.44 -18.94
C PRO A 389 -0.13 21.33 -17.79
N HIS A 390 1.06 21.89 -17.96
CA HIS A 390 2.06 22.02 -16.89
C HIS A 390 2.47 23.49 -16.69
N LEU A 391 3.34 23.78 -15.72
CA LEU A 391 3.75 25.17 -15.40
C LEU A 391 4.35 25.93 -16.59
N ALA A 392 5.11 25.28 -17.46
CA ALA A 392 5.60 25.93 -18.68
C ALA A 392 4.48 26.32 -19.67
N ASP A 393 3.37 25.57 -19.74
CA ASP A 393 2.22 25.95 -20.55
C ASP A 393 1.51 27.16 -19.93
N TYR A 394 1.46 27.23 -18.59
CA TYR A 394 0.94 28.39 -17.88
C TYR A 394 1.80 29.65 -18.15
N VAL A 395 3.13 29.54 -18.13
CA VAL A 395 4.02 30.65 -18.52
C VAL A 395 3.76 31.09 -19.96
N SER A 396 3.60 30.14 -20.88
CA SER A 396 3.27 30.40 -22.29
C SER A 396 1.92 31.12 -22.43
N HIS A 397 0.91 30.69 -21.68
CA HIS A 397 -0.39 31.32 -21.58
C HIS A 397 -0.29 32.77 -21.12
N ARG A 398 0.42 33.03 -20.02
CA ARG A 398 0.55 34.38 -19.45
C ARG A 398 1.35 35.30 -20.36
N ALA A 399 2.40 34.80 -21.01
CA ALA A 399 3.15 35.55 -22.01
C ALA A 399 2.28 35.88 -23.23
N TYR A 400 1.51 34.90 -23.73
CA TYR A 400 0.57 35.07 -24.83
C TYR A 400 -0.49 36.12 -24.53
N GLN A 401 -1.18 36.02 -23.38
CA GLN A 401 -2.20 36.97 -22.99
C GLN A 401 -1.64 38.40 -22.85
N ALA A 402 -0.46 38.57 -22.26
CA ALA A 402 0.18 39.88 -22.15
C ALA A 402 0.62 40.47 -23.51
N GLY A 403 1.04 39.61 -24.43
CA GLY A 403 1.53 39.99 -25.76
C GLY A 403 0.47 40.00 -26.86
N LEU A 404 -0.77 39.60 -26.57
CA LEU A 404 -1.80 39.34 -27.58
C LEU A 404 -2.12 40.58 -28.43
N ASP A 405 -2.30 41.73 -27.78
CA ASP A 405 -2.58 43.01 -28.44
C ASP A 405 -1.40 43.51 -29.30
N TYR A 406 -0.21 42.92 -29.09
CA TYR A 406 1.03 43.21 -29.82
C TYR A 406 1.35 42.14 -30.87
N GLY A 407 0.43 41.21 -31.13
CA GLY A 407 0.57 40.18 -32.16
C GLY A 407 1.51 39.02 -31.76
N ARG A 408 1.77 38.83 -30.46
CA ARG A 408 2.56 37.69 -29.99
C ARG A 408 1.82 36.37 -30.25
N SER A 409 2.52 35.37 -30.80
CA SER A 409 1.97 34.02 -30.92
C SER A 409 1.98 33.28 -29.58
N TYR A 410 1.15 32.24 -29.45
CA TYR A 410 1.22 31.34 -28.31
C TYR A 410 2.54 30.56 -28.35
N GLY A 411 3.16 30.37 -27.19
CA GLY A 411 4.46 29.70 -27.08
C GLY A 411 5.24 30.20 -25.88
N PHE A 412 6.22 29.40 -25.44
CA PHE A 412 7.07 29.73 -24.30
C PHE A 412 7.99 30.90 -24.66
N PRO A 413 8.07 31.95 -23.82
CA PRO A 413 8.88 33.11 -24.14
C PRO A 413 10.37 32.77 -24.22
N ALA A 414 11.06 33.33 -25.21
CA ALA A 414 12.51 33.23 -25.26
C ALA A 414 13.13 34.00 -24.08
N GLU A 415 14.30 33.56 -23.62
CA GLU A 415 14.99 34.23 -22.51
C GLU A 415 15.31 35.69 -22.88
N GLY A 416 14.78 36.64 -22.11
CA GLY A 416 14.93 38.06 -22.39
C GLY A 416 14.15 38.54 -23.62
N GLU A 417 13.12 37.81 -24.06
CA GLU A 417 12.23 38.25 -25.14
C GLU A 417 11.60 39.60 -24.77
N VAL A 418 11.72 40.57 -25.70
CA VAL A 418 11.19 41.92 -25.54
C VAL A 418 10.12 42.18 -26.60
N ILE A 419 8.93 42.57 -26.17
CA ILE A 419 7.91 43.12 -27.06
C ILE A 419 8.14 44.63 -27.16
N ALA A 420 8.45 45.10 -28.37
CA ALA A 420 8.62 46.52 -28.65
C ALA A 420 7.57 46.99 -29.67
N LEU A 421 6.96 48.14 -29.38
CA LEU A 421 6.15 48.87 -30.36
C LEU A 421 7.06 49.69 -31.24
N MET A 422 6.96 49.48 -32.55
CA MET A 422 7.59 50.36 -33.53
C MET A 422 6.79 51.66 -33.61
N GLY A 423 7.37 52.71 -33.04
CA GLY A 423 6.93 54.08 -33.18
C GLY A 423 7.81 54.86 -34.14
N ALA A 424 7.49 56.14 -34.28
CA ALA A 424 8.30 57.09 -35.01
C ALA A 424 8.46 58.34 -34.16
N ARG A 425 9.70 58.78 -33.97
CA ARG A 425 10.01 60.01 -33.25
C ARG A 425 10.67 61.00 -34.19
N ARG A 426 10.24 62.26 -34.14
CA ARG A 426 10.86 63.32 -34.91
C ARG A 426 12.16 63.76 -34.23
N GLN A 427 13.28 63.68 -34.96
CA GLN A 427 14.58 64.18 -34.53
C GLN A 427 15.02 65.28 -35.51
N GLY A 428 14.71 66.53 -35.17
CA GLY A 428 14.90 67.68 -36.05
C GLY A 428 14.01 67.63 -37.30
N LYS A 429 14.61 67.55 -38.49
CA LYS A 429 13.89 67.41 -39.77
C LYS A 429 13.67 65.94 -40.19
N ALA A 430 14.28 64.98 -39.50
CA ALA A 430 14.13 63.56 -39.80
C ALA A 430 13.07 62.90 -38.90
N VAL A 431 12.37 61.91 -39.44
CA VAL A 431 11.55 60.98 -38.67
C VAL A 431 12.36 59.69 -38.53
N VAL A 432 12.68 59.31 -37.31
CA VAL A 432 13.48 58.12 -37.00
C VAL A 432 12.56 57.09 -36.35
N ALA A 433 12.79 55.81 -36.66
CA ALA A 433 12.11 54.72 -35.96
C ALA A 433 12.46 54.79 -34.46
N ASP A 434 11.44 54.68 -33.61
CA ASP A 434 11.58 54.64 -32.16
C ASP A 434 11.01 53.31 -31.68
N TYR A 435 11.79 52.52 -30.96
CA TYR A 435 11.33 51.23 -30.45
C TYR A 435 11.02 51.38 -28.98
N ARG A 436 9.73 51.45 -28.65
CA ARG A 436 9.30 51.51 -27.25
C ARG A 436 9.08 50.10 -26.75
N GLN A 437 9.96 49.64 -25.85
CA GLN A 437 9.74 48.42 -25.10
C GLN A 437 8.46 48.52 -24.27
N VAL A 438 7.58 47.53 -24.42
CA VAL A 438 6.32 47.41 -23.68
C VAL A 438 6.44 46.34 -22.61
N PHE A 439 6.99 45.18 -22.96
CA PHE A 439 7.18 44.04 -22.06
C PHE A 439 8.57 43.43 -22.24
N ALA A 440 9.14 42.95 -21.15
CA ALA A 440 10.27 42.01 -21.14
C ALA A 440 9.86 40.77 -20.37
N TYR A 441 10.12 39.60 -20.94
CA TYR A 441 9.95 38.31 -20.30
C TYR A 441 11.28 37.90 -19.65
N ASP A 442 11.64 38.60 -18.58
CA ASP A 442 12.86 38.37 -17.81
C ASP A 442 12.59 37.57 -16.51
N GLU A 443 13.66 37.34 -15.73
CA GLU A 443 13.55 36.64 -14.44
C GLU A 443 12.63 37.38 -13.46
N GLN A 444 12.60 38.71 -13.50
CA GLN A 444 11.73 39.51 -12.64
C GLN A 444 10.26 39.31 -13.02
N TRP A 445 9.94 39.24 -14.30
CA TRP A 445 8.59 38.91 -14.77
C TRP A 445 8.18 37.51 -14.33
N ASN A 446 9.03 36.49 -14.52
CA ASN A 446 8.77 35.13 -14.04
C ASN A 446 8.56 35.06 -12.53
N ALA A 447 9.41 35.71 -11.74
CA ALA A 447 9.27 35.76 -10.28
C ALA A 447 7.95 36.44 -9.87
N SER A 448 7.59 37.53 -10.53
CA SER A 448 6.32 38.24 -10.28
C SER A 448 5.09 37.40 -10.65
N LEU A 449 5.22 36.53 -11.66
CA LEU A 449 4.13 35.66 -12.09
C LEU A 449 3.77 34.66 -10.99
N PHE A 450 4.78 33.99 -10.43
CA PHE A 450 4.59 32.97 -9.40
C PHE A 450 4.27 33.56 -8.02
N ALA A 451 4.82 34.74 -7.70
CA ALA A 451 4.54 35.42 -6.43
C ALA A 451 3.07 35.84 -6.27
N ASN A 452 2.34 36.01 -7.37
CA ASN A 452 0.95 36.46 -7.39
C ASN A 452 -0.06 35.32 -7.67
N LEU A 453 0.37 34.06 -7.64
CA LEU A 453 -0.54 32.93 -7.81
C LEU A 453 -1.53 32.85 -6.64
N ASP A 454 -2.80 32.65 -6.98
CA ASP A 454 -3.83 32.39 -5.99
C ASP A 454 -3.60 31.01 -5.37
N ARG A 455 -3.66 30.89 -4.04
CA ARG A 455 -3.54 29.61 -3.35
C ARG A 455 -4.59 28.60 -3.82
N ALA A 456 -5.77 29.09 -4.20
CA ALA A 456 -6.85 28.25 -4.72
C ALA A 456 -6.70 27.88 -6.22
N SER A 457 -5.54 28.14 -6.84
CA SER A 457 -5.26 27.82 -8.24
C SER A 457 -4.52 26.48 -8.41
N ILE A 458 -4.69 25.82 -9.55
CA ILE A 458 -4.03 24.53 -9.80
C ILE A 458 -2.54 24.73 -10.04
N GLU A 459 -2.17 25.87 -10.61
CA GLU A 459 -0.81 26.34 -10.82
C GLU A 459 -0.07 26.51 -9.51
N PHE A 460 -0.74 26.97 -8.45
CA PHE A 460 -0.15 27.05 -7.12
C PHE A 460 0.16 25.66 -6.57
N ILE A 461 -0.74 24.68 -6.73
CA ILE A 461 -0.47 23.28 -6.36
C ILE A 461 0.72 22.73 -7.19
N MET A 462 0.75 23.00 -8.49
CA MET A 462 1.88 22.59 -9.34
C MET A 462 3.21 23.19 -8.88
N LEU A 463 3.18 24.45 -8.44
CA LEU A 463 4.37 25.16 -7.94
C LEU A 463 4.80 24.65 -6.56
N GLU A 464 3.86 24.43 -5.64
CA GLU A 464 4.14 23.92 -4.28
C GLU A 464 4.78 22.54 -4.30
N HIS A 465 4.44 21.71 -5.30
CA HIS A 465 5.08 20.42 -5.47
C HIS A 465 6.59 20.53 -5.76
N GLY A 466 7.11 21.74 -6.01
CA GLY A 466 8.53 22.07 -5.99
C GLY A 466 9.33 21.60 -7.20
N GLU A 467 8.77 20.69 -8.01
CA GLU A 467 9.38 20.16 -9.20
C GLU A 467 8.51 20.49 -10.42
N TYR A 468 9.12 21.01 -11.49
CA TYR A 468 8.45 21.28 -12.77
C TYR A 468 8.08 19.94 -13.45
N ALA A 469 7.02 19.31 -12.96
CA ALA A 469 6.61 17.97 -13.33
C ALA A 469 5.74 17.96 -14.59
N ARG A 470 5.73 16.82 -15.25
CA ARG A 470 4.69 16.48 -16.24
C ARG A 470 3.51 15.87 -15.52
N TYR A 471 2.31 16.13 -16.03
CA TYR A 471 1.08 15.56 -15.48
C TYR A 471 0.44 14.62 -16.49
N ALA A 472 -0.04 13.48 -16.01
CA ALA A 472 -0.82 12.52 -16.79
C ALA A 472 -2.01 12.01 -15.97
N VAL A 473 -3.01 11.48 -16.66
CA VAL A 473 -4.07 10.73 -15.98
C VAL A 473 -3.53 9.36 -15.63
N GLY A 474 -3.28 9.14 -14.34
CA GLY A 474 -2.81 7.87 -13.78
C GLY A 474 -3.97 7.05 -13.21
N THR A 475 -3.82 5.72 -13.18
CA THR A 475 -4.75 4.83 -12.48
C THR A 475 -4.36 4.73 -11.00
N VAL A 476 -5.26 5.17 -10.15
CA VAL A 476 -5.18 5.07 -8.70
C VAL A 476 -5.98 3.87 -8.25
N GLU A 477 -5.28 2.84 -7.78
CA GLU A 477 -5.92 1.65 -7.28
C GLU A 477 -6.59 1.95 -5.93
N THR A 478 -7.92 2.11 -5.94
CA THR A 478 -8.70 2.21 -4.71
C THR A 478 -9.14 0.83 -4.25
N VAL A 479 -8.95 0.55 -2.96
CA VAL A 479 -9.60 -0.60 -2.31
C VAL A 479 -10.35 -0.05 -1.11
N PHE A 480 -11.61 0.30 -1.32
CA PHE A 480 -12.51 0.64 -0.22
C PHE A 480 -13.06 -0.65 0.37
N PHE A 481 -12.74 -0.90 1.64
CA PHE A 481 -13.41 -1.95 2.40
C PHE A 481 -14.51 -1.35 3.26
N ASP A 482 -15.75 -1.79 3.04
CA ASP A 482 -16.80 -1.58 4.02
C ASP A 482 -16.41 -2.26 5.35
N ARG A 483 -16.46 -1.50 6.45
CA ARG A 483 -16.15 -1.97 7.81
C ARG A 483 -17.00 -3.18 8.17
N GLY A 484 -18.26 -3.22 7.73
CA GLY A 484 -19.17 -4.33 7.96
C GLY A 484 -18.65 -5.64 7.36
N THR A 485 -18.16 -5.57 6.12
CA THR A 485 -17.59 -6.72 5.40
C THR A 485 -16.32 -7.26 6.07
N ILE A 486 -15.41 -6.38 6.53
CA ILE A 486 -14.22 -6.82 7.27
C ILE A 486 -14.63 -7.47 8.60
N ILE A 487 -15.51 -6.83 9.38
CA ILE A 487 -15.97 -7.35 10.68
C ILE A 487 -16.62 -8.73 10.52
N TRP A 488 -17.44 -8.93 9.48
CA TRP A 488 -18.05 -10.22 9.18
C TRP A 488 -17.02 -11.30 8.87
N LEU A 489 -16.00 -10.96 8.08
CA LEU A 489 -14.92 -11.89 7.73
C LEU A 489 -14.06 -12.23 8.96
N MET A 490 -13.81 -11.26 9.84
CA MET A 490 -13.12 -11.50 11.12
C MET A 490 -13.96 -12.40 12.04
N LEU A 491 -15.27 -12.16 12.15
CA LEU A 491 -16.18 -13.01 12.92
C LEU A 491 -16.20 -14.44 12.37
N LEU A 492 -16.18 -14.62 11.05
CA LEU A 492 -16.06 -15.92 10.40
C LEU A 492 -14.75 -16.62 10.77
N VAL A 493 -13.62 -15.92 10.72
CA VAL A 493 -12.30 -16.46 11.12
C VAL A 493 -12.28 -16.85 12.59
N VAL A 494 -12.80 -15.99 13.47
CA VAL A 494 -12.86 -16.25 14.92
C VAL A 494 -13.78 -17.42 15.23
N MET A 495 -14.98 -17.47 14.63
CA MET A 495 -15.91 -18.59 14.76
C MET A 495 -15.30 -19.90 14.27
N ALA A 496 -14.61 -19.86 13.13
CA ALA A 496 -13.91 -21.00 12.58
C ALA A 496 -12.74 -21.46 13.48
N PHE A 497 -12.02 -20.53 14.10
CA PHE A 497 -10.97 -20.82 15.09
C PHE A 497 -11.54 -21.42 16.39
N LEU A 498 -12.65 -20.88 16.89
CA LEU A 498 -13.35 -21.36 18.10
C LEU A 498 -13.96 -22.76 17.89
N THR A 499 -14.47 -23.05 16.70
CA THR A 499 -15.00 -24.38 16.35
C THR A 499 -13.88 -25.40 16.07
N GLY A 500 -12.73 -24.96 15.54
CA GLY A 500 -11.52 -25.78 15.41
C GLY A 500 -10.82 -26.09 16.73
N PHE A 501 -10.98 -25.22 17.75
CA PHE A 501 -10.75 -25.56 19.15
C PHE A 501 -11.85 -26.53 19.60
N SER A 502 -11.75 -27.79 19.19
CA SER A 502 -12.48 -28.87 19.84
C SER A 502 -12.11 -28.81 21.31
N LEU A 503 -12.97 -28.18 22.13
CA LEU A 503 -12.92 -28.18 23.59
C LEU A 503 -12.63 -29.60 24.00
N HIS A 504 -11.39 -29.84 24.39
CA HIS A 504 -10.95 -31.16 24.76
C HIS A 504 -11.83 -31.54 25.94
N LYS A 505 -12.71 -32.54 25.74
CA LYS A 505 -13.70 -33.05 26.71
C LYS A 505 -13.12 -33.47 28.07
N SER A 506 -11.82 -33.27 28.31
CA SER A 506 -11.10 -33.72 29.49
C SER A 506 -11.05 -32.73 30.65
N ILE A 507 -11.54 -31.49 30.51
CA ILE A 507 -11.45 -30.50 31.62
C ILE A 507 -12.80 -30.22 32.31
N PHE A 508 -13.95 -30.46 31.67
CA PHE A 508 -15.26 -30.10 32.24
C PHE A 508 -16.14 -31.25 32.75
N PHE A 509 -15.71 -32.51 32.62
CA PHE A 509 -16.32 -33.61 33.37
C PHE A 509 -15.36 -34.01 34.49
N PRO A 510 -15.55 -33.54 35.74
CA PRO A 510 -14.88 -34.16 36.87
C PRO A 510 -15.24 -35.64 36.82
N GLY A 511 -14.23 -36.50 36.78
CA GLY A 511 -14.39 -37.91 36.53
C GLY A 511 -15.44 -38.50 37.47
N ILE A 512 -16.58 -38.90 36.91
CA ILE A 512 -17.37 -39.98 37.51
C ILE A 512 -16.42 -41.16 37.55
N SER A 513 -15.95 -41.47 38.75
CA SER A 513 -14.91 -42.45 38.96
C SER A 513 -15.36 -43.77 38.34
N ARG A 514 -14.55 -44.32 37.44
CA ARG A 514 -14.73 -45.69 36.93
C ARG A 514 -14.40 -46.74 38.00
N TYR A 515 -14.26 -46.35 39.27
CA TYR A 515 -14.07 -47.24 40.41
C TYR A 515 -15.38 -47.88 40.90
N ALA A 516 -16.55 -47.48 40.39
CA ALA A 516 -17.84 -48.03 40.82
C ALA A 516 -18.33 -49.29 40.08
N VAL A 517 -17.65 -49.78 39.03
CA VAL A 517 -18.15 -50.91 38.21
C VAL A 517 -17.37 -52.22 38.43
N ALA A 518 -16.31 -52.22 39.23
CA ALA A 518 -15.51 -53.43 39.48
C ALA A 518 -15.94 -54.26 40.71
N LYS A 519 -17.02 -53.89 41.41
CA LYS A 519 -17.43 -54.56 42.67
C LYS A 519 -18.75 -55.34 42.64
N SER A 520 -19.38 -55.57 41.47
CA SER A 520 -20.67 -56.29 41.40
C SER A 520 -20.67 -57.61 40.60
N ARG A 521 -19.51 -58.21 40.30
CA ARG A 521 -19.43 -59.53 39.63
C ARG A 521 -18.87 -60.67 40.49
N VAL A 522 -19.05 -60.60 41.81
CA VAL A 522 -18.73 -61.70 42.75
C VAL A 522 -19.96 -62.14 43.58
N ALA A 523 -21.17 -61.75 43.17
CA ALA A 523 -22.41 -62.27 43.77
C ALA A 523 -23.51 -62.39 42.70
N ALA A 524 -23.43 -63.44 41.90
CA ALA A 524 -24.53 -64.11 41.19
C ALA A 524 -24.02 -65.45 40.67
#